data_AF-A0A0B4XGR7-F1
#
_entry.id   AF-A0A0B4XGR7-F1
#
_cell.length_a   1.000
_cell.length_b   1.000
_cell.length_c   1.000
_cell.angle_alpha   90.00
_cell.angle_beta   90.00
_cell.angle_gamma   90.00
#
_symmetry.space_group_name_H-M   'P 1'
#
loop_
_entity.id
_entity.type
_entity.pdbx_description
1 polymer ?
#
loop_
_entity_poly.entity_id
_entity_poly.type
_entity_poly.pdbx_seq_one_letter_code
_entity_poly.pdbx_strand_id
1 'polypeptide(L)'
;MSTPAIDKISLTSQHLIVEYTSTESIFGMVAPSYKIKGVKVVGTSHLQVMRYVYTIARVEDLYFEGDKLQHMPGFRELVTEWIKPGQQIVSVPNGRTSIAHVYTGKKNIAQISAVEKYKATVPMGFLDIIGKDPTPKKILYGNPAVPFIQQGDDKPMAAAYYNSATNQFEILRQFDKHSLLQNFQRRFSKAMTATG
;
A
#
# COMPACT_ATOMS: atom_id res chain seq x y z
N MET A 1 -14.80 -30.17 12.96
CA MET A 1 -13.92 -29.01 12.72
C MET A 1 -13.90 -28.77 11.22
N SER A 2 -14.37 -27.61 10.74
CA SER A 2 -14.43 -27.31 9.29
C SER A 2 -13.05 -26.85 8.80
N THR A 3 -12.48 -27.57 7.85
CA THR A 3 -11.23 -27.22 7.17
C THR A 3 -11.41 -25.88 6.42
N PRO A 4 -10.48 -24.92 6.51
CA PRO A 4 -10.63 -23.63 5.86
C PRO A 4 -10.52 -23.78 4.33
N ALA A 5 -11.58 -23.43 3.61
CA ALA A 5 -11.62 -23.42 2.16
C ALA A 5 -10.46 -22.58 1.57
N ILE A 6 -9.88 -23.03 0.45
CA ILE A 6 -8.95 -22.18 -0.30
C ILE A 6 -9.77 -21.24 -1.15
N ASP A 7 -9.44 -19.97 -1.07
CA ASP A 7 -9.91 -18.98 -2.01
C ASP A 7 -8.72 -18.51 -2.87
N LYS A 8 -8.90 -18.49 -4.20
CA LYS A 8 -8.02 -17.70 -5.06
C LYS A 8 -8.43 -16.23 -4.97
N ILE A 9 -7.45 -15.35 -4.99
CA ILE A 9 -7.68 -13.90 -4.91
C ILE A 9 -7.25 -13.25 -6.22
N SER A 10 -8.19 -12.61 -6.90
CA SER A 10 -7.95 -11.80 -8.09
C SER A 10 -7.98 -10.31 -7.73
N LEU A 11 -6.85 -9.62 -7.90
CA LEU A 11 -6.74 -8.19 -7.61
C LEU A 11 -7.50 -7.35 -8.63
N THR A 12 -8.18 -6.31 -8.16
CA THR A 12 -8.88 -5.34 -9.01
C THR A 12 -7.96 -4.18 -9.41
N SER A 13 -8.41 -3.36 -10.36
CA SER A 13 -7.67 -2.18 -10.81
C SER A 13 -7.79 -0.97 -9.87
N GLN A 14 -8.61 -1.07 -8.81
CA GLN A 14 -8.83 0.02 -7.88
C GLN A 14 -7.87 -0.09 -6.70
N HIS A 15 -7.18 1.00 -6.41
CA HIS A 15 -6.18 1.09 -5.37
C HIS A 15 -6.50 2.24 -4.43
N LEU A 16 -6.52 1.98 -3.12
CA LEU A 16 -6.42 3.01 -2.09
C LEU A 16 -4.95 3.20 -1.76
N ILE A 17 -4.45 4.41 -1.99
CA ILE A 17 -3.09 4.82 -1.64
C ILE A 17 -3.16 5.68 -0.39
N VAL A 18 -2.41 5.30 0.64
CA VAL A 18 -2.32 6.04 1.91
C VAL A 18 -0.85 6.36 2.18
N GLU A 19 -0.56 7.64 2.42
CA GLU A 19 0.74 8.10 2.86
C GLU A 19 0.62 8.71 4.25
N TYR A 20 1.53 8.32 5.14
CA TYR A 20 1.67 8.95 6.44
C TYR A 20 3.14 9.20 6.72
N THR A 21 3.39 10.05 7.71
CA THR A 21 4.74 10.37 8.11
C THR A 21 5.02 9.89 9.53
N SER A 22 6.28 9.53 9.78
CA SER A 22 6.83 9.22 11.08
C SER A 22 8.10 10.06 11.29
N THR A 23 8.34 10.57 12.50
CA THR A 23 9.61 11.23 12.86
C THR A 23 10.29 10.28 13.78
N GLU A 24 11.36 9.66 13.29
CA GLU A 24 12.43 9.32 14.21
C GLU A 24 13.24 10.59 14.39
N SER A 25 12.93 11.34 15.45
CA SER A 25 13.83 12.37 15.92
C SER A 25 15.01 11.64 16.53
N ILE A 26 16.09 11.48 15.76
CA ILE A 26 17.38 11.11 16.35
C ILE A 26 17.94 12.39 16.99
N PHE A 27 17.36 12.81 18.12
CA PHE A 27 18.10 13.60 19.10
C PHE A 27 19.22 12.70 19.62
N GLY A 28 20.36 12.64 18.93
CA GLY A 28 21.41 11.72 19.36
C GLY A 28 22.62 11.59 18.46
N MET A 29 22.57 11.98 17.19
CA MET A 29 23.80 12.19 16.44
C MET A 29 24.14 13.67 16.50
N VAL A 30 24.78 14.06 17.60
CA VAL A 30 25.73 15.17 17.58
C VAL A 30 26.80 14.76 16.56
N ALA A 31 26.53 14.98 15.27
CA ALA A 31 27.54 14.83 14.25
C ALA A 31 28.68 15.78 14.67
N PRO A 32 29.93 15.28 14.79
CA PRO A 32 31.05 16.16 15.09
C PRO A 32 31.00 17.28 14.06
N SER A 33 31.05 18.52 14.54
CA SER A 33 30.80 19.72 13.75
C SER A 33 31.51 19.69 12.39
N TYR A 34 30.85 19.17 11.36
CA TYR A 34 31.41 19.13 10.02
C TYR A 34 31.27 20.53 9.44
N LYS A 35 32.36 21.28 9.46
CA LYS A 35 32.49 22.54 8.72
C LYS A 35 32.58 22.20 7.24
N ILE A 36 31.47 22.24 6.52
CA ILE A 36 31.51 22.25 5.06
C ILE A 36 31.68 23.72 4.66
N LYS A 37 32.84 24.07 4.10
CA LYS A 37 33.15 25.45 3.63
C LYS A 37 32.94 26.54 4.71
N GLY A 38 33.27 26.25 5.97
CA GLY A 38 33.18 27.23 7.08
C GLY A 38 31.80 27.35 7.74
N VAL A 39 30.76 26.69 7.22
CA VAL A 39 29.39 26.78 7.75
C VAL A 39 29.17 25.71 8.83
N LYS A 40 28.62 26.12 9.98
CA LYS A 40 28.26 25.23 11.11
C LYS A 40 26.88 24.60 10.86
N VAL A 41 26.83 23.28 10.74
CA VAL A 41 25.57 22.51 10.69
C VAL A 41 25.04 22.35 12.12
N VAL A 42 23.80 22.75 12.39
CA VAL A 42 23.25 22.83 13.77
C VAL A 42 22.12 21.83 14.02
N GLY A 43 21.54 21.22 12.97
CA GLY A 43 20.58 20.14 13.16
C GLY A 43 20.32 19.35 11.89
N THR A 44 20.17 18.04 12.05
CA THR A 44 19.67 17.11 11.04
C THR A 44 18.40 16.48 11.57
N SER A 45 17.26 16.70 10.91
CA SER A 45 16.02 16.01 11.24
C SER A 45 15.68 15.01 10.14
N HIS A 46 15.34 13.79 10.54
CA HIS A 46 14.94 12.71 9.65
C HIS A 46 13.42 12.56 9.65
N LEU A 47 12.81 12.79 8.49
CA LEU A 47 11.40 12.56 8.25
C LEU A 47 11.24 11.29 7.42
N GLN A 48 10.44 10.34 7.90
CA GLN A 48 10.09 9.14 7.15
C GLN A 48 8.66 9.29 6.63
N VAL A 49 8.46 9.02 5.34
CA VAL A 49 7.16 8.92 4.70
C VAL A 49 6.95 7.45 4.33
N MET A 50 5.84 6.89 4.78
CA MET A 50 5.46 5.51 4.49
C MET A 50 4.25 5.52 3.57
N ARG A 51 4.30 4.73 2.50
CA ARG A 51 3.21 4.55 1.54
C ARG A 51 2.68 3.14 1.66
N TYR A 52 1.38 3.02 1.84
CA TYR A 52 0.63 1.77 1.77
C TYR A 52 -0.34 1.82 0.60
N VAL A 53 -0.42 0.73 -0.16
CA VAL A 53 -1.41 0.57 -1.22
C VAL A 53 -2.25 -0.66 -0.96
N TYR A 54 -3.56 -0.44 -0.88
CA TYR A 54 -4.56 -1.47 -0.69
C TYR A 54 -5.40 -1.61 -1.96
N THR A 55 -5.79 -2.84 -2.28
CA THR A 55 -6.55 -3.17 -3.50
C THR A 55 -7.73 -4.04 -3.12
N ILE A 56 -8.87 -3.86 -3.79
CA ILE A 56 -9.98 -4.82 -3.62
C ILE A 56 -9.62 -6.10 -4.34
N ALA A 57 -9.88 -7.21 -3.66
CA ALA A 57 -9.60 -8.55 -4.10
C ALA A 57 -10.93 -9.29 -4.29
N ARG A 58 -11.16 -9.88 -5.48
CA ARG A 58 -12.27 -10.80 -5.72
C ARG A 58 -11.86 -12.19 -5.25
N VAL A 59 -12.72 -12.78 -4.46
CA VAL A 59 -12.54 -14.13 -3.93
C VAL A 59 -13.16 -15.11 -4.93
N GLU A 60 -12.37 -16.10 -5.32
CA GLU A 60 -12.74 -17.12 -6.29
C GLU A 60 -12.66 -18.49 -5.61
N ASP A 61 -13.75 -19.26 -5.77
CA ASP A 61 -13.76 -20.67 -5.43
C ASP A 61 -12.92 -21.42 -6.46
N LEU A 62 -12.09 -22.34 -6.00
CA LEU A 62 -11.29 -23.21 -6.86
C LEU A 62 -12.00 -24.54 -7.05
N TYR A 63 -12.02 -25.02 -8.29
CA TYR A 63 -12.58 -26.30 -8.67
C TYR A 63 -11.53 -27.15 -9.38
N PHE A 64 -11.56 -28.45 -9.11
CA PHE A 64 -10.78 -29.46 -9.82
C PHE A 64 -11.72 -30.59 -10.22
N GLU A 65 -11.73 -30.95 -11.51
CA GLU A 65 -12.66 -31.96 -12.06
C GLU A 65 -14.15 -31.68 -11.77
N GLY A 66 -14.52 -30.42 -11.53
CA GLY A 66 -15.89 -30.03 -11.18
C GLY A 66 -16.18 -30.00 -9.68
N ASP A 67 -15.26 -30.48 -8.84
CA ASP A 67 -15.39 -30.47 -7.38
C ASP A 67 -14.69 -29.27 -6.74
N LYS A 68 -15.36 -28.62 -5.79
CA LYS A 68 -14.82 -27.47 -5.08
C LYS A 68 -13.72 -27.88 -4.10
N LEU A 69 -12.59 -27.19 -4.18
CA LEU A 69 -11.44 -27.41 -3.30
C LEU A 69 -11.63 -26.79 -1.94
N GLN A 70 -11.43 -27.61 -0.91
CA GLN A 70 -11.57 -27.21 0.49
C GLN A 70 -10.24 -27.03 1.23
N HIS A 71 -9.11 -27.39 0.62
CA HIS A 71 -7.77 -27.21 1.18
C HIS A 71 -6.74 -27.29 0.05
N MET A 72 -5.60 -26.59 0.20
CA MET A 72 -4.57 -26.56 -0.82
C MET A 72 -3.84 -27.90 -0.83
N PRO A 73 -3.87 -28.66 -1.93
CA PRO A 73 -3.18 -29.94 -1.98
C PRO A 73 -1.70 -29.67 -1.72
N GLY A 74 -1.16 -30.37 -0.72
CA GLY A 74 0.24 -30.30 -0.34
C GLY A 74 1.13 -30.90 -1.42
N PHE A 75 2.45 -30.72 -1.26
CA PHE A 75 3.44 -31.23 -2.20
C PHE A 75 3.28 -32.72 -2.48
N ARG A 76 2.88 -33.52 -1.48
CA ARG A 76 2.65 -34.97 -1.64
C ARG A 76 1.45 -35.28 -2.54
N GLU A 77 0.31 -34.60 -2.35
CA GLU A 77 -0.88 -34.72 -3.21
C GLU A 77 -0.60 -34.21 -4.64
N LEU A 78 0.26 -33.18 -4.78
CA LEU A 78 0.74 -32.66 -6.06
C LEU A 78 1.57 -33.67 -6.87
N VAL A 79 2.38 -34.53 -6.22
CA VAL A 79 3.23 -35.51 -6.95
C VAL A 79 2.49 -36.81 -7.24
N THR A 80 1.52 -37.23 -6.42
CA THR A 80 0.92 -38.57 -6.56
C THR A 80 -0.34 -38.63 -7.40
N GLU A 81 -1.13 -37.56 -7.56
CA GLU A 81 -2.49 -37.75 -8.11
C GLU A 81 -3.03 -36.72 -9.12
N TRP A 82 -2.42 -35.55 -9.35
CA TRP A 82 -3.28 -34.41 -9.70
C TRP A 82 -3.27 -33.82 -11.11
N ILE A 83 -2.40 -34.20 -12.04
CA ILE A 83 -2.53 -33.68 -13.41
C ILE A 83 -2.25 -34.79 -14.43
N LYS A 84 -3.30 -35.53 -14.79
CA LYS A 84 -3.30 -36.20 -16.09
C LYS A 84 -3.36 -35.11 -17.17
N PRO A 85 -2.62 -35.23 -18.27
CA PRO A 85 -2.69 -34.27 -19.36
C PRO A 85 -4.14 -34.03 -19.79
N GLY A 86 -4.65 -32.80 -19.64
CA GLY A 86 -6.02 -32.41 -20.00
C GLY A 86 -6.94 -32.04 -18.84
N GLN A 87 -6.59 -32.32 -17.59
CA GLN A 87 -7.35 -31.87 -16.41
C GLN A 87 -7.07 -30.38 -16.11
N GLN A 88 -8.11 -29.62 -15.77
CA GLN A 88 -8.02 -28.17 -15.59
C GLN A 88 -8.51 -27.75 -14.20
N ILE A 89 -7.69 -26.94 -13.52
CA ILE A 89 -8.12 -26.18 -12.35
C ILE A 89 -8.89 -24.96 -12.86
N VAL A 90 -10.13 -24.81 -12.42
CA VAL A 90 -11.00 -23.70 -12.82
C VAL A 90 -11.29 -22.83 -11.60
N SER A 91 -11.23 -21.52 -11.75
CA SER A 91 -11.57 -20.56 -10.71
C SER A 91 -12.86 -19.84 -11.04
N VAL A 92 -13.83 -19.83 -10.11
CA VAL A 92 -15.14 -19.19 -10.29
C VAL A 92 -15.35 -18.13 -9.20
N PRO A 93 -15.69 -16.87 -9.55
CA PRO A 93 -15.98 -15.83 -8.57
C PRO A 93 -17.12 -16.24 -7.63
N ASN A 94 -16.90 -16.17 -6.31
CA ASN A 94 -17.91 -16.57 -5.33
C ASN A 94 -18.73 -15.39 -4.76
N GLY A 95 -18.57 -14.21 -5.36
CA GLY A 95 -19.25 -12.96 -4.97
C GLY A 95 -18.67 -12.28 -3.73
N ARG A 96 -17.71 -12.89 -3.01
CA ARG A 96 -17.06 -12.25 -1.87
C ARG A 96 -15.93 -11.32 -2.33
N THR A 97 -15.75 -10.25 -1.58
CA THR A 97 -14.62 -9.33 -1.75
C THR A 97 -13.78 -9.27 -0.49
N SER A 98 -12.48 -9.11 -0.67
CA SER A 98 -11.51 -8.91 0.40
C SER A 98 -10.65 -7.67 0.10
N ILE A 99 -9.84 -7.27 1.07
CA ILE A 99 -8.84 -6.20 0.91
C ILE A 99 -7.45 -6.83 0.93
N ALA A 100 -6.69 -6.61 -0.13
CA ALA A 100 -5.30 -7.04 -0.22
C ALA A 100 -4.37 -5.84 -0.03
N HIS A 101 -3.38 -5.98 0.84
CA HIS A 101 -2.26 -5.05 0.94
C HIS A 101 -1.21 -5.45 -0.10
N VAL A 102 -1.02 -4.61 -1.13
CA VAL A 102 -0.23 -4.99 -2.32
C VAL A 102 1.12 -4.30 -2.40
N TYR A 103 1.29 -3.19 -1.69
CA TYR A 103 2.55 -2.45 -1.67
C TYR A 103 2.79 -1.72 -0.35
N THR A 104 4.02 -1.83 0.15
CA THR A 104 4.57 -0.95 1.19
C THR A 104 5.85 -0.32 0.68
N GLY A 105 5.96 1.00 0.78
CA GLY A 105 7.16 1.76 0.45
C GLY A 105 7.59 2.69 1.57
N LYS A 106 8.90 2.91 1.68
CA LYS A 106 9.48 3.90 2.60
C LYS A 106 10.31 4.94 1.85
N LYS A 107 9.99 6.21 2.07
CA LYS A 107 10.73 7.37 1.58
C LYS A 107 11.35 8.10 2.76
N ASN A 108 12.66 8.27 2.76
CA ASN A 108 13.34 9.07 3.77
C ASN A 108 13.61 10.47 3.22
N ILE A 109 13.38 11.46 4.07
CA ILE A 109 13.62 12.87 3.80
C ILE A 109 14.57 13.38 4.87
N ALA A 110 15.80 13.71 4.46
CA ALA A 110 16.75 14.38 5.32
C ALA A 110 16.55 15.89 5.19
N GLN A 111 16.32 16.57 6.30
CA GLN A 111 16.34 18.02 6.38
C GLN A 111 17.59 18.44 7.14
N ILE A 112 18.48 19.14 6.43
CA ILE A 112 19.69 19.70 7.00
C ILE A 112 19.44 21.19 7.21
N SER A 113 19.58 21.65 8.46
CA SER A 113 19.49 23.08 8.80
C SER A 113 20.88 23.63 9.11
N ALA A 114 21.37 24.50 8.23
CA ALA A 114 22.57 25.30 8.45
C ALA A 114 22.20 26.72 8.92
N VAL A 115 23.03 27.33 9.77
CA VAL A 115 22.78 28.67 10.38
C VAL A 115 22.68 29.77 9.31
N GLU A 116 23.30 29.57 8.14
CA GLU A 116 23.04 30.38 6.95
C GLU A 116 22.01 29.67 6.07
N LYS A 117 20.72 30.01 6.25
CA LYS A 117 19.54 29.92 5.34
C LYS A 117 19.33 28.76 4.36
N TYR A 118 20.20 27.76 4.24
CA TYR A 118 20.07 26.66 3.29
C TYR A 118 19.39 25.48 3.97
N LYS A 119 18.06 25.43 3.90
CA LYS A 119 17.30 24.20 4.14
C LYS A 119 17.38 23.34 2.89
N ALA A 120 18.37 22.45 2.83
CA ALA A 120 18.41 21.44 1.80
C ALA A 120 17.56 20.24 2.26
N THR A 121 16.49 19.97 1.51
CA THR A 121 15.70 18.75 1.66
C THR A 121 16.09 17.81 0.55
N VAL A 122 16.71 16.68 0.88
CA VAL A 122 17.04 15.65 -0.11
C VAL A 122 16.03 14.50 0.04
N PRO A 123 15.00 14.43 -0.83
CA PRO A 123 14.11 13.29 -0.84
C PRO A 123 14.79 12.12 -1.53
N MET A 124 14.91 10.99 -0.84
CA MET A 124 15.19 9.73 -1.52
C MET A 124 13.91 9.19 -2.16
N GLY A 125 14.04 8.40 -3.22
CA GLY A 125 12.90 7.66 -3.78
C GLY A 125 12.28 6.74 -2.74
N PHE A 126 11.06 6.28 -3.00
CA PHE A 126 10.50 5.19 -2.20
C PHE A 126 11.36 3.94 -2.40
N LEU A 127 11.78 3.33 -1.30
CA LEU A 127 12.34 2.00 -1.25
C LEU A 127 11.17 1.03 -1.06
N ASP A 128 11.03 0.10 -1.99
CA ASP A 128 10.00 -0.93 -1.96
C ASP A 128 10.31 -1.91 -0.82
N ILE A 129 9.41 -2.00 0.15
CA ILE A 129 9.51 -2.96 1.26
C ILE A 129 8.75 -4.24 0.89
N ILE A 130 7.58 -4.09 0.25
CA ILE A 130 6.75 -5.20 -0.23
C ILE A 130 6.12 -4.79 -1.55
N GLY A 131 6.11 -5.72 -2.52
CA GLY A 131 5.36 -5.59 -3.76
C GLY A 131 5.88 -4.49 -4.69
N LYS A 132 5.07 -4.13 -5.69
CA LYS A 132 5.39 -3.10 -6.67
C LYS A 132 4.35 -1.99 -6.59
N ASP A 133 4.80 -0.75 -6.43
CA ASP A 133 3.89 0.40 -6.39
C ASP A 133 3.22 0.57 -7.76
N PRO A 134 1.88 0.61 -7.86
CA PRO A 134 1.20 0.93 -9.10
C PRO A 134 1.41 2.39 -9.56
N THR A 135 1.92 3.29 -8.70
CA THR A 135 2.08 4.73 -8.95
C THR A 135 3.36 5.37 -8.36
N PRO A 136 4.56 4.86 -8.67
CA PRO A 136 5.80 5.25 -7.97
C PRO A 136 6.18 6.74 -8.12
N LYS A 137 5.65 7.42 -9.15
CA LYS A 137 5.97 8.84 -9.47
C LYS A 137 5.01 9.85 -8.84
N LYS A 138 3.93 9.42 -8.21
CA LYS A 138 2.98 10.33 -7.56
C LYS A 138 3.47 10.65 -6.16
N ILE A 139 3.14 11.81 -5.60
CA ILE A 139 3.47 12.21 -4.24
C ILE A 139 2.19 12.80 -3.63
N LEU A 140 1.70 12.22 -2.54
CA LEU A 140 0.47 12.68 -1.88
C LEU A 140 0.78 13.51 -0.66
N TYR A 141 1.81 13.10 0.10
CA TYR A 141 2.35 13.89 1.18
C TYR A 141 2.90 15.24 0.71
N GLY A 142 2.51 16.33 1.37
CA GLY A 142 2.89 17.70 1.00
C GLY A 142 2.17 18.25 -0.23
N ASN A 143 1.26 17.49 -0.87
CA ASN A 143 0.44 18.01 -1.94
C ASN A 143 -0.71 18.85 -1.35
N PRO A 144 -0.80 20.16 -1.66
CA PRO A 144 -1.81 21.03 -1.08
C PRO A 144 -3.25 20.67 -1.47
N ALA A 145 -3.44 19.92 -2.55
CA ALA A 145 -4.76 19.48 -3.00
C ALA A 145 -5.29 18.26 -2.22
N VAL A 146 -4.40 17.54 -1.51
CA VAL A 146 -4.77 16.36 -0.71
C VAL A 146 -5.02 16.82 0.73
N PRO A 147 -6.20 16.57 1.29
CA PRO A 147 -6.44 16.90 2.69
C PRO A 147 -5.60 15.98 3.57
N PHE A 148 -5.21 16.52 4.71
CA PHE A 148 -4.48 15.78 5.71
C PHE A 148 -5.32 15.63 6.96
N ILE A 149 -5.42 14.40 7.47
CA ILE A 149 -5.99 14.18 8.80
C ILE A 149 -4.86 14.43 9.79
N GLN A 150 -5.01 15.48 10.61
CA GLN A 150 -4.11 15.78 11.71
C GLN A 150 -4.55 14.97 12.92
N GLN A 151 -3.73 14.01 13.37
CA GLN A 151 -4.05 13.14 14.50
C GLN A 151 -3.32 13.66 15.74
N GLY A 152 -3.84 14.68 16.44
CA GLY A 152 -3.13 15.24 17.60
C GLY A 152 -1.67 15.62 17.27
N ASP A 153 -0.74 15.41 18.19
CA ASP A 153 0.72 15.63 17.99
C ASP A 153 1.36 14.73 16.92
N ASP A 154 0.61 13.76 16.37
CA ASP A 154 1.06 12.93 15.26
C ASP A 154 0.55 13.44 13.90
N LYS A 155 1.56 13.81 13.14
CA LYS A 155 1.69 14.19 11.73
C LYS A 155 0.55 13.96 10.72
N PRO A 156 0.50 14.80 9.68
CA PRO A 156 -0.51 14.73 8.62
C PRO A 156 -0.41 13.45 7.76
N MET A 157 -1.54 12.75 7.61
CA MET A 157 -1.74 11.59 6.72
C MET A 157 -2.56 11.98 5.48
N ALA A 158 -2.16 11.54 4.28
CA ALA A 158 -2.83 11.75 2.99
C ALA A 158 -3.37 10.44 2.42
N ALA A 159 -4.49 10.48 1.67
CA ALA A 159 -5.03 9.31 1.00
C ALA A 159 -5.63 9.65 -0.37
N ALA A 160 -5.80 8.64 -1.23
CA ALA A 160 -6.45 8.78 -2.52
C ALA A 160 -6.88 7.47 -3.16
N TYR A 161 -7.81 7.55 -4.12
CA TYR A 161 -8.14 6.43 -4.99
C TYR A 161 -7.39 6.54 -6.32
N TYR A 162 -6.82 5.43 -6.76
CA TYR A 162 -6.16 5.30 -8.04
C TYR A 162 -6.76 4.14 -8.83
N ASN A 163 -7.16 4.41 -10.07
CA ASN A 163 -7.59 3.39 -11.01
C ASN A 163 -6.44 3.10 -11.97
N SER A 164 -5.85 1.91 -11.88
CA SER A 164 -4.73 1.52 -12.74
C SER A 164 -5.15 1.25 -14.19
N ALA A 165 -6.43 0.99 -14.46
CA ALA A 165 -6.92 0.81 -15.82
C ALA A 165 -7.04 2.16 -16.56
N THR A 166 -7.53 3.21 -15.89
CA THR A 166 -7.71 4.54 -16.49
C THR A 166 -6.54 5.49 -16.21
N ASN A 167 -5.58 5.09 -15.37
CA ASN A 167 -4.49 5.92 -14.84
C ASN A 167 -4.99 7.23 -14.18
N GLN A 168 -6.23 7.23 -13.69
CA GLN A 168 -6.83 8.39 -13.06
C GLN A 168 -6.71 8.33 -11.54
N PHE A 169 -6.52 9.51 -10.98
CA PHE A 169 -6.34 9.71 -9.56
C PHE A 169 -7.46 10.59 -9.03
N GLU A 170 -8.15 10.11 -8.00
CA GLU A 170 -9.17 10.87 -7.29
C GLU A 170 -8.65 11.19 -5.89
N ILE A 171 -8.35 12.48 -5.69
CA ILE A 171 -7.92 12.98 -4.38
C ILE A 171 -9.10 12.93 -3.42
N LEU A 172 -8.86 12.26 -2.31
CA LEU A 172 -9.85 12.07 -1.28
C LEU A 172 -9.94 13.32 -0.41
N ARG A 173 -10.98 14.14 -0.55
CA ARG A 173 -11.11 15.47 0.11
C ARG A 173 -11.52 15.48 1.59
N GLN A 174 -12.17 14.45 2.12
CA GLN A 174 -12.57 14.38 3.54
C GLN A 174 -12.77 12.92 3.96
N PHE A 175 -11.97 12.41 4.90
CA PHE A 175 -12.09 11.04 5.38
C PHE A 175 -11.84 10.95 6.88
N ASP A 176 -12.46 9.96 7.50
CA ASP A 176 -12.05 9.44 8.79
C ASP A 176 -11.05 8.29 8.55
N LYS A 177 -9.88 8.41 9.19
CA LYS A 177 -8.77 7.45 9.10
C LYS A 177 -9.23 6.03 9.45
N HIS A 178 -10.08 5.89 10.47
CA HIS A 178 -10.51 4.59 10.97
C HIS A 178 -11.40 3.84 9.98
N SER A 179 -12.03 4.55 9.04
CA SER A 179 -12.97 3.98 8.08
C SER A 179 -12.46 3.99 6.63
N LEU A 180 -11.20 4.38 6.35
CA LEU A 180 -10.67 4.48 4.98
C LEU A 180 -10.82 3.18 4.15
N LEU A 181 -10.44 2.04 4.71
CA LEU A 181 -10.56 0.74 4.05
C LEU A 181 -12.02 0.31 3.85
N GLN A 182 -12.86 0.54 4.85
CA GLN A 182 -14.29 0.23 4.77
C GLN A 182 -14.99 1.10 3.73
N ASN A 183 -14.64 2.39 3.67
CA ASN A 183 -15.16 3.33 2.67
C ASN A 183 -14.71 2.97 1.27
N PHE A 184 -13.44 2.58 1.12
CA PHE A 184 -12.90 2.07 -0.13
C PHE A 184 -13.67 0.82 -0.60
N GLN A 185 -13.85 -0.17 0.28
CA GLN A 185 -14.65 -1.35 -0.01
C GLN A 185 -16.09 -0.96 -0.37
N ARG A 186 -16.78 -0.15 0.43
CA ARG A 186 -18.16 0.28 0.19
C ARG A 186 -18.34 0.98 -1.16
N ARG A 187 -17.41 1.86 -1.52
CA ARG A 187 -17.48 2.65 -2.75
C ARG A 187 -17.29 1.80 -3.99
N PHE A 188 -16.28 0.93 -4.00
CA PHE A 188 -15.90 0.23 -5.22
C PHE A 188 -16.41 -1.23 -5.29
N SER A 189 -16.73 -1.87 -4.17
CA SER A 189 -17.26 -3.25 -4.19
C SER A 189 -18.66 -3.33 -4.76
N LYS A 190 -19.54 -2.36 -4.43
CA LYS A 190 -20.93 -2.34 -4.92
C LYS A 190 -21.01 -2.16 -6.44
N ALA A 191 -20.11 -1.35 -7.02
CA ALA A 191 -20.03 -1.16 -8.47
C ALA A 191 -19.59 -2.44 -9.21
N MET A 192 -18.82 -3.30 -8.54
CA MET A 192 -18.32 -4.54 -9.11
C MET A 192 -19.30 -5.72 -9.06
N THR A 193 -20.25 -5.71 -8.12
CA THR A 193 -21.34 -6.70 -8.05
C THR A 193 -22.49 -6.42 -9.02
N ALA A 194 -22.62 -5.19 -9.54
CA ALA A 194 -23.68 -4.81 -10.48
C ALA A 194 -23.33 -5.07 -11.96
N THR A 195 -22.11 -5.53 -12.24
CA THR A 195 -21.58 -5.78 -13.60
C THR A 195 -21.13 -7.24 -13.80
N GLY A 196 -21.54 -8.14 -12.91
CA GLY A 196 -21.33 -9.59 -13.02
C GLY A 196 -22.63 -10.30 -13.35
#